data_AF-A0A2N1H444-F1
#
_entry.id   AF-A0A2N1H444-F1
#
_cell.length_a   1.000
_cell.length_b   1.000
_cell.length_c   1.000
_cell.angle_alpha   90.00
_cell.angle_beta   90.00
_cell.angle_gamma   90.00
#
_symmetry.space_group_name_H-M   'P 1'
#
loop_
_entity.id
_entity.type
_entity.pdbx_description
1 polymer ?
#
loop_
_entity_poly.entity_id
_entity_poly.type
_entity_poly.pdbx_seq_one_letter_code
_entity_poly.pdbx_strand_id
1 'polypeptide(L)'
;MIDLFSGLDAWVLVSLLLALTFVLAFEFINGFHDTANAVATVIYTKAMPPHLAVFFSGVFNFLGVLLGGVGVAYAIVHLLPVELLINVNTGHGLAMVFSLLAAAIAWNLGTWYFGIPASSSHTLIGSILGVGLANALINDIPLRDGVNWQKAIDIGASLVFSPMAGFLIAALVLIGLKWWRPLSKMHKTPEQRRKIDDKKHPPFWNRLVLVISAMAVSFVHGSNDGQKGIGLIMLVLIGIVPAQFVLDLNSTTYQIERTRDATLHLSQFYQRNADSLGEFLALGKSVEGDLPEKFRCNPQQTEPTISALLHTLKGVADYHSLSSDSRIEVRRYLLCLDDTAKKVGKLPGLEAREKADLDKLRKDLTTTTEYAPFWVILAVALALGLGTMVGWKRVVLTIGEKIGKQGMTYSQGMSAQITTASLIGMANIFSLPVSTTHVLSSGVAGTMVANKSGLQGGTVKTILLAWVLTLPATVALSAGLFWLASKALGS
;
A
#
# COMPACT_ATOMS: atom_id res chain seq x y z
N MET A 1 24.72 -11.18 -5.44
CA MET A 1 24.04 -10.25 -4.50
C MET A 1 24.98 -9.16 -4.02
N ILE A 2 26.21 -9.50 -3.60
CA ILE A 2 27.27 -8.50 -3.30
C ILE A 2 27.74 -7.78 -4.58
N ASP A 3 27.71 -8.46 -5.74
CA ASP A 3 28.05 -7.85 -7.03
C ASP A 3 27.04 -6.80 -7.52
N LEU A 4 25.84 -6.74 -6.94
CA LEU A 4 24.83 -5.74 -7.33
C LEU A 4 25.16 -4.35 -6.78
N PHE A 5 26.03 -4.30 -5.76
CA PHE A 5 26.49 -3.09 -5.08
C PHE A 5 28.00 -2.87 -5.25
N SER A 6 28.69 -3.76 -5.98
CA SER A 6 30.11 -3.60 -6.26
C SER A 6 30.30 -2.47 -7.28
N GLY A 7 31.09 -1.46 -6.91
CA GLY A 7 31.30 -0.26 -7.72
C GLY A 7 30.47 0.96 -7.32
N LEU A 8 29.64 0.89 -6.26
CA LEU A 8 29.04 2.08 -5.66
C LEU A 8 30.05 2.82 -4.77
N ASP A 9 30.02 4.16 -4.80
CA ASP A 9 30.76 4.99 -3.87
C ASP A 9 30.40 4.61 -2.42
N ALA A 10 31.41 4.62 -1.54
CA ALA A 10 31.22 4.25 -0.13
C ALA A 10 30.09 5.04 0.55
N TRP A 11 29.96 6.33 0.22
CA TRP A 11 28.89 7.19 0.73
C TRP A 11 27.49 6.74 0.27
N VAL A 12 27.35 6.37 -1.01
CA VAL A 12 26.08 5.88 -1.58
C VAL A 12 25.71 4.55 -0.95
N LEU A 13 26.67 3.66 -0.77
CA LEU A 13 26.45 2.36 -0.12
C LEU A 13 25.98 2.52 1.33
N VAL A 14 26.65 3.37 2.12
CA VAL A 14 26.26 3.63 3.52
C VAL A 14 24.86 4.24 3.58
N SER A 15 24.58 5.22 2.71
CA SER A 15 23.26 5.87 2.64
C SER A 15 22.15 4.89 2.26
N LEU A 16 22.42 3.99 1.32
CA LEU A 16 21.49 2.94 0.92
C LEU A 16 21.20 1.98 2.08
N LEU A 17 22.24 1.46 2.74
CA LEU A 17 22.08 0.57 3.89
C LEU A 17 21.29 1.23 5.02
N LEU A 18 21.55 2.51 5.28
CA LEU A 18 20.82 3.28 6.27
C LEU A 18 19.34 3.46 5.86
N ALA A 19 19.06 3.84 4.61
CA ALA A 19 17.70 4.00 4.12
C ALA A 19 16.90 2.69 4.17
N LEU A 20 17.50 1.57 3.75
CA LEU A 20 16.89 0.24 3.86
C LEU A 20 16.60 -0.13 5.32
N THR A 21 17.52 0.19 6.23
CA THR A 21 17.31 -0.02 7.68
C THR A 21 16.12 0.79 8.20
N PHE A 22 15.96 2.05 7.76
CA PHE A 22 14.82 2.87 8.13
C PHE A 22 13.50 2.29 7.62
N VAL A 23 13.45 1.82 6.37
CA VAL A 23 12.25 1.19 5.83
C VAL A 23 11.91 -0.10 6.58
N LEU A 24 12.89 -0.97 6.85
CA LEU A 24 12.68 -2.19 7.62
C LEU A 24 12.26 -1.89 9.06
N ALA A 25 12.79 -0.84 9.68
CA ALA A 25 12.36 -0.38 11.00
C ALA A 25 10.91 0.12 10.96
N PHE A 26 10.54 0.91 9.95
CA PHE A 26 9.16 1.34 9.74
C PHE A 26 8.20 0.14 9.61
N GLU A 27 8.55 -0.87 8.80
CA GLU A 27 7.73 -2.08 8.65
C GLU A 27 7.66 -2.92 9.92
N PHE A 28 8.76 -3.02 10.66
CA PHE A 28 8.76 -3.67 11.98
C PHE A 28 7.81 -2.95 12.95
N ILE A 29 7.83 -1.62 12.93
CA ILE A 29 6.96 -0.77 13.77
C ILE A 29 5.50 -0.94 13.38
N ASN A 30 5.19 -0.92 12.09
CA ASN A 30 3.86 -1.21 11.56
C ASN A 30 3.37 -2.58 12.03
N GLY A 31 4.26 -3.59 11.99
CA GLY A 31 3.97 -4.94 12.47
C GLY A 31 3.38 -4.96 13.88
N PHE A 32 4.03 -4.34 14.87
CA PHE A 32 3.50 -4.35 16.25
C PHE A 32 2.33 -3.40 16.48
N HIS A 33 2.25 -2.30 15.73
CA HIS A 33 1.09 -1.41 15.74
C HIS A 33 -0.18 -2.15 15.35
N ASP A 34 -0.08 -2.90 14.26
CA ASP A 34 -1.21 -3.50 13.60
C ASP A 34 -1.44 -4.96 13.99
N THR A 35 -0.59 -5.54 14.86
CA THR A 35 -0.87 -6.81 15.56
C THR A 35 -2.27 -6.81 16.16
N ALA A 36 -2.64 -5.68 16.77
CA ALA A 36 -3.91 -5.54 17.45
C ALA A 36 -5.11 -5.75 16.52
N ASN A 37 -4.93 -5.48 15.22
CA ASN A 37 -6.01 -5.57 14.27
C ASN A 37 -6.46 -7.04 14.04
N ALA A 38 -5.53 -7.98 14.03
CA ALA A 38 -5.88 -9.37 13.77
C ALA A 38 -6.22 -10.15 15.06
N VAL A 39 -5.54 -9.84 16.18
CA VAL A 39 -5.55 -10.72 17.36
C VAL A 39 -6.50 -10.28 18.48
N ALA A 40 -6.90 -8.99 18.53
CA ALA A 40 -7.71 -8.48 19.63
C ALA A 40 -9.02 -9.26 19.77
N THR A 41 -9.76 -9.44 18.69
CA THR A 41 -11.05 -10.17 18.66
C THR A 41 -10.92 -11.60 19.21
N VAL A 42 -9.88 -12.36 18.83
CA VAL A 42 -9.67 -13.76 19.28
C VAL A 42 -9.21 -13.84 20.73
N ILE A 43 -8.38 -12.89 21.16
CA ILE A 43 -7.90 -12.81 22.55
C ILE A 43 -9.06 -12.46 23.49
N TYR A 44 -9.85 -11.45 23.14
CA TYR A 44 -10.94 -10.96 23.99
C TYR A 44 -12.13 -11.91 24.03
N THR A 45 -12.40 -12.61 22.93
CA THR A 45 -13.36 -13.71 22.92
C THR A 45 -12.84 -14.98 23.62
N LYS A 46 -11.62 -15.01 24.15
CA LYS A 46 -11.01 -16.20 24.78
C LYS A 46 -10.98 -17.41 23.85
N ALA A 47 -10.92 -17.18 22.53
CA ALA A 47 -10.85 -18.24 21.51
C ALA A 47 -9.42 -18.81 21.38
N MET A 48 -8.39 -17.99 21.58
CA MET A 48 -6.99 -18.40 21.58
C MET A 48 -6.22 -17.64 22.66
N PRO A 49 -5.23 -18.27 23.33
CA PRO A 49 -4.38 -17.53 24.27
C PRO A 49 -3.52 -16.50 23.52
N PRO A 50 -3.16 -15.36 24.16
CA PRO A 50 -2.49 -14.26 23.49
C PRO A 50 -1.17 -14.63 22.80
N HIS A 51 -0.34 -15.48 23.43
CA HIS A 51 0.95 -15.85 22.87
C HIS A 51 0.82 -16.62 21.55
N LEU A 52 -0.13 -17.57 21.46
CA LEU A 52 -0.40 -18.28 20.21
C LEU A 52 -1.02 -17.35 19.17
N ALA A 53 -1.97 -16.49 19.57
CA ALA A 53 -2.64 -15.57 18.65
C ALA A 53 -1.63 -14.64 17.96
N VAL A 54 -0.69 -14.10 18.74
CA VAL A 54 0.36 -13.21 18.26
C VAL A 54 1.37 -13.95 17.38
N PHE A 55 1.82 -15.14 17.80
CA PHE A 55 2.75 -15.95 17.01
C PHE A 55 2.16 -16.32 15.63
N PHE A 56 0.95 -16.89 15.61
CA PHE A 56 0.33 -17.25 14.34
C PHE A 56 -0.03 -16.01 13.52
N SER A 57 -0.42 -14.90 14.13
CA SER A 57 -0.61 -13.64 13.39
C SER A 57 0.68 -13.20 12.71
N GLY A 58 1.84 -13.30 13.36
CA GLY A 58 3.13 -12.98 12.74
C GLY A 58 3.46 -13.90 11.56
N VAL A 59 3.18 -15.21 11.69
CA VAL A 59 3.37 -16.18 10.60
C VAL A 59 2.44 -15.86 9.41
N PHE A 60 1.16 -15.58 9.66
CA PHE A 60 0.22 -15.26 8.58
C PHE A 60 0.48 -13.89 7.96
N ASN A 61 0.96 -12.89 8.72
CA ASN A 61 1.46 -11.63 8.15
C ASN A 61 2.63 -11.92 7.19
N PHE A 62 3.63 -12.70 7.64
CA PHE A 62 4.78 -13.11 6.81
C PHE A 62 4.33 -13.80 5.51
N LEU A 63 3.42 -14.78 5.61
CA LEU A 63 2.87 -15.47 4.43
C LEU A 63 2.07 -14.53 3.54
N GLY A 64 1.34 -13.58 4.13
CA GLY A 64 0.61 -12.54 3.40
C GLY A 64 1.53 -11.68 2.54
N VAL A 65 2.71 -11.29 3.06
CA VAL A 65 3.70 -10.56 2.26
C VAL A 65 4.23 -11.42 1.11
N LEU A 66 4.62 -12.66 1.39
CA LEU A 66 5.18 -13.57 0.37
C LEU A 66 4.21 -13.88 -0.78
N LEU A 67 2.91 -13.97 -0.48
CA LEU A 67 1.88 -14.39 -1.43
C LEU A 67 1.01 -13.23 -1.94
N GLY A 68 1.26 -11.99 -1.48
CA GLY A 68 0.42 -10.84 -1.77
C GLY A 68 0.58 -10.23 -3.17
N GLY A 69 1.69 -10.53 -3.85
CA GLY A 69 2.08 -9.85 -5.10
C GLY A 69 2.70 -8.47 -4.85
N VAL A 70 2.74 -7.64 -5.90
CA VAL A 70 3.41 -6.31 -5.88
C VAL A 70 2.51 -5.15 -6.29
N GLY A 71 1.22 -5.39 -6.55
CA GLY A 71 0.32 -4.36 -7.08
C GLY A 71 0.12 -3.17 -6.14
N VAL A 72 -0.10 -3.40 -4.84
CA VAL A 72 -0.20 -2.33 -3.83
C VAL A 72 1.14 -1.62 -3.68
N ALA A 73 2.27 -2.33 -3.80
CA ALA A 73 3.60 -1.73 -3.75
C ALA A 73 3.78 -0.70 -4.87
N TYR A 74 3.38 -1.05 -6.10
CA TYR A 74 3.47 -0.14 -7.24
C TYR A 74 2.43 0.98 -7.21
N ALA A 75 1.30 0.80 -6.53
CA ALA A 75 0.41 1.93 -6.24
C ALA A 75 1.09 2.99 -5.35
N ILE A 76 1.98 2.58 -4.42
CA ILE A 76 2.81 3.50 -3.63
C ILE A 76 3.96 4.08 -4.46
N VAL A 77 4.67 3.25 -5.24
CA VAL A 77 5.78 3.72 -6.09
C VAL A 77 5.30 4.77 -7.09
N HIS A 78 4.10 4.60 -7.67
CA HIS A 78 3.52 5.55 -8.63
C HIS A 78 2.91 6.81 -7.99
N LEU A 79 2.87 6.92 -6.66
CA LEU A 79 2.37 8.11 -5.97
C LEU A 79 3.40 9.25 -6.01
N LEU A 80 4.68 8.90 -5.84
CA LEU A 80 5.79 9.85 -5.95
C LEU A 80 6.42 9.65 -7.33
N PRO A 81 6.47 10.68 -8.20
CA PRO A 81 7.19 10.61 -9.45
C PRO A 81 8.62 10.14 -9.21
N VAL A 82 8.94 8.89 -9.55
CA VAL A 82 10.24 8.30 -9.22
C VAL A 82 11.37 9.07 -9.93
N GLU A 83 11.04 9.74 -11.02
CA GLU A 83 11.89 10.64 -11.80
C GLU A 83 12.32 11.89 -11.02
N LEU A 84 11.56 12.30 -9.99
CA LEU A 84 11.98 13.31 -9.03
C LEU A 84 13.08 12.80 -8.09
N LEU A 85 13.21 11.49 -7.89
CA LEU A 85 14.31 10.93 -7.08
C LEU A 85 15.58 10.71 -7.90
N ILE A 86 15.44 10.44 -9.21
CA ILE A 86 16.54 10.07 -10.11
C ILE A 86 17.37 11.28 -10.57
N ASN A 87 16.81 12.50 -10.55
CA ASN A 87 17.46 13.70 -11.12
C ASN A 87 18.02 14.70 -10.10
N VAL A 88 17.91 14.44 -8.80
CA VAL A 88 18.42 15.36 -7.78
C VAL A 88 19.84 14.93 -7.39
N ASN A 89 20.72 15.92 -7.23
CA ASN A 89 22.04 15.74 -6.63
C ASN A 89 21.91 14.77 -5.46
N THR A 90 22.73 13.72 -5.41
CA THR A 90 22.50 12.52 -4.56
C THR A 90 22.17 12.85 -3.10
N GLY A 91 22.65 13.99 -2.58
CA GLY A 91 22.28 14.54 -1.27
C GLY A 91 20.79 14.91 -1.10
N HIS A 92 20.16 15.62 -2.03
CA HIS A 92 18.75 16.04 -1.92
C HIS A 92 17.79 14.85 -2.09
N GLY A 93 18.09 13.92 -2.99
CA GLY A 93 17.33 12.67 -3.15
C GLY A 93 17.32 11.85 -1.86
N LEU A 94 18.47 11.72 -1.21
CA LEU A 94 18.59 11.07 0.10
C LEU A 94 17.86 11.84 1.19
N ALA A 95 17.97 13.17 1.22
CA ALA A 95 17.26 14.01 2.19
C ALA A 95 15.74 13.85 2.10
N MET A 96 15.19 13.74 0.88
CA MET A 96 13.78 13.42 0.67
C MET A 96 13.39 12.09 1.31
N VAL A 97 14.14 11.03 0.99
CA VAL A 97 13.92 9.67 1.50
C VAL A 97 13.99 9.63 3.03
N PHE A 98 15.02 10.20 3.64
CA PHE A 98 15.15 10.20 5.09
C PHE A 98 14.07 11.02 5.78
N SER A 99 13.66 12.14 5.21
CA SER A 99 12.62 13.01 5.78
C SER A 99 11.25 12.33 5.77
N LEU A 100 10.89 11.64 4.67
CA LEU A 100 9.62 10.92 4.59
C LEU A 100 9.58 9.75 5.58
N LEU A 101 10.66 8.97 5.68
CA LEU A 101 10.75 7.81 6.57
C LEU A 101 10.81 8.22 8.03
N ALA A 102 11.61 9.23 8.38
CA ALA A 102 11.71 9.73 9.75
C ALA A 102 10.37 10.29 10.24
N ALA A 103 9.65 11.05 9.41
CA ALA A 103 8.32 11.54 9.74
C ALA A 103 7.34 10.38 9.97
N ALA A 104 7.38 9.37 9.09
CA ALA A 104 6.49 8.22 9.18
C ALA A 104 6.74 7.39 10.44
N ILE A 105 8.01 7.09 10.73
CA ILE A 105 8.44 6.35 11.93
C ILE A 105 8.08 7.12 13.20
N ALA A 106 8.39 8.42 13.26
CA ALA A 106 8.14 9.24 14.44
C ALA A 106 6.65 9.31 14.79
N TRP A 107 5.79 9.50 13.79
CA TRP A 107 4.35 9.56 14.00
C TRP A 107 3.75 8.21 14.43
N ASN A 108 4.17 7.12 13.77
CA ASN A 108 3.74 5.78 14.18
C ASN A 108 4.19 5.50 15.62
N LEU A 109 5.49 5.59 15.94
CA LEU A 109 5.97 5.38 17.32
C LEU A 109 5.25 6.25 18.36
N GLY A 110 4.99 7.52 18.05
CA GLY A 110 4.25 8.42 18.93
C GLY A 110 2.83 7.90 19.21
N THR A 111 2.08 7.55 18.17
CA THR A 111 0.71 7.04 18.32
C THR A 111 0.66 5.69 19.05
N TRP A 112 1.61 4.78 18.83
CA TRP A 112 1.70 3.54 19.62
C TRP A 112 2.10 3.79 21.07
N TYR A 113 3.00 4.73 21.31
CA TYR A 113 3.41 5.07 22.67
C TYR A 113 2.20 5.47 23.53
N PHE A 114 1.28 6.25 22.95
CA PHE A 114 0.01 6.63 23.54
C PHE A 114 -1.11 5.58 23.40
N GLY A 115 -0.85 4.44 22.75
CA GLY A 115 -1.82 3.36 22.57
C GLY A 115 -3.00 3.75 21.68
N ILE A 116 -2.82 4.70 20.77
CA ILE A 116 -3.83 5.20 19.84
C ILE A 116 -3.73 4.39 18.54
N PRO A 117 -4.81 3.72 18.09
CA PRO A 117 -4.82 3.01 16.82
C PRO A 117 -4.81 4.03 15.66
N ALA A 118 -3.65 4.20 15.04
CA ALA A 118 -3.42 5.06 13.89
C ALA A 118 -3.18 4.23 12.63
N SER A 119 -3.31 4.87 11.46
CA SER A 119 -3.11 4.22 10.17
C SER A 119 -1.72 4.47 9.61
N SER A 120 -0.92 3.42 9.52
CA SER A 120 0.39 3.42 8.87
C SER A 120 0.29 3.91 7.40
N SER A 121 -0.84 3.69 6.74
CA SER A 121 -1.08 4.17 5.37
C SER A 121 -1.25 5.68 5.29
N HIS A 122 -2.06 6.28 6.17
CA HIS A 122 -2.21 7.73 6.22
C HIS A 122 -0.89 8.40 6.57
N THR A 123 -0.13 7.78 7.49
CA THR A 123 1.21 8.23 7.86
C THR A 123 2.13 8.26 6.65
N LEU A 124 2.24 7.14 5.93
CA LEU A 124 3.08 6.98 4.74
C LEU A 124 2.70 7.96 3.62
N ILE A 125 1.42 8.00 3.26
CA ILE A 125 0.91 8.84 2.17
C ILE A 125 1.10 10.31 2.53
N GLY A 126 0.77 10.71 3.76
CA GLY A 126 1.01 12.08 4.23
C GLY A 126 2.51 12.45 4.19
N SER A 127 3.41 11.55 4.60
CA SER A 127 4.85 11.78 4.48
C SER A 127 5.31 11.97 3.03
N ILE A 128 4.81 11.14 2.10
CA ILE A 128 5.10 11.25 0.67
C ILE A 128 4.60 12.59 0.11
N LEU A 129 3.34 12.96 0.41
CA LEU A 129 2.76 14.24 0.00
C LEU A 129 3.57 15.42 0.53
N GLY A 130 3.96 15.40 1.80
CA GLY A 130 4.73 16.49 2.41
C GLY A 130 6.09 16.70 1.77
N VAL A 131 6.83 15.63 1.45
CA VAL A 131 8.11 15.76 0.75
C VAL A 131 7.93 16.21 -0.70
N GLY A 132 6.94 15.68 -1.42
CA GLY A 132 6.66 16.11 -2.80
C GLY A 132 6.26 17.59 -2.89
N LEU A 133 5.41 18.05 -1.96
CA LEU A 133 5.01 19.46 -1.85
C LEU A 133 6.19 20.37 -1.47
N ALA A 134 7.00 19.96 -0.50
CA ALA A 134 8.19 20.72 -0.10
C ALA A 134 9.23 20.79 -1.22
N ASN A 135 9.41 19.71 -1.98
CA ASN A 135 10.28 19.70 -3.16
C ASN A 135 9.79 20.66 -4.25
N ALA A 136 8.47 20.72 -4.50
CA ALA A 136 7.91 21.69 -5.42
C ALA A 136 8.19 23.14 -4.98
N LEU A 137 8.01 23.43 -3.67
CA LEU A 137 8.29 24.75 -3.10
C LEU A 137 9.78 25.13 -3.16
N ILE A 138 10.69 24.20 -2.91
CA ILE A 138 12.14 24.48 -2.89
C ILE A 138 12.69 24.74 -4.29
N ASN A 139 12.13 24.09 -5.32
CA ASN A 139 12.60 24.19 -6.70
C ASN A 139 11.75 25.13 -7.58
N ASP A 140 10.89 25.95 -6.97
CA ASP A 140 9.97 26.86 -7.67
C ASP A 140 9.09 26.18 -8.74
N ILE A 141 8.76 24.91 -8.52
CA ILE A 141 7.87 24.12 -9.38
C ILE A 141 6.42 24.36 -8.89
N PRO A 142 5.42 24.51 -9.78
CA PRO A 142 4.02 24.58 -9.38
C PRO A 142 3.62 23.40 -8.47
N LEU A 143 2.91 23.68 -7.36
CA LEU A 143 2.48 22.65 -6.38
C LEU A 143 1.70 21.48 -7.00
N ARG A 144 1.02 21.73 -8.13
CA ARG A 144 0.31 20.71 -8.89
C ARG A 144 1.23 19.64 -9.49
N ASP A 145 2.50 19.95 -9.71
CA ASP A 145 3.49 19.06 -10.34
C ASP A 145 4.40 18.37 -9.30
N GLY A 146 4.23 18.67 -8.00
CA GLY A 146 5.00 18.07 -6.91
C GLY A 146 4.55 16.65 -6.51
N VAL A 147 3.31 16.28 -6.84
CA VAL A 147 2.71 14.97 -6.54
C VAL A 147 1.71 14.64 -7.65
N ASN A 148 1.54 13.35 -7.95
CA ASN A 148 0.42 12.85 -8.74
C ASN A 148 -0.91 13.01 -7.96
N TRP A 149 -1.66 14.08 -8.23
CA TRP A 149 -2.90 14.40 -7.51
C TRP A 149 -4.02 13.42 -7.81
N GLN A 150 -4.11 12.92 -9.05
CA GLN A 150 -5.11 11.92 -9.38
C GLN A 150 -4.90 10.64 -8.55
N LYS A 151 -3.66 10.17 -8.42
CA LYS A 151 -3.33 9.03 -7.56
C LYS A 151 -3.53 9.32 -6.09
N ALA A 152 -3.14 10.50 -5.62
CA ALA A 152 -3.38 10.92 -4.25
C ALA A 152 -4.88 10.91 -3.91
N ILE A 153 -5.74 11.35 -4.84
CA ILE A 153 -7.20 11.33 -4.69
C ILE A 153 -7.74 9.89 -4.75
N ASP A 154 -7.31 9.07 -5.72
CA ASP A 154 -7.73 7.66 -5.84
C ASP A 154 -7.43 6.89 -4.54
N ILE A 155 -6.24 7.09 -3.99
CA ILE A 155 -5.81 6.50 -2.72
C ILE A 155 -6.53 7.14 -1.53
N GLY A 156 -6.70 8.46 -1.51
CA GLY A 156 -7.46 9.15 -0.46
C GLY A 156 -8.90 8.66 -0.39
N ALA A 157 -9.53 8.39 -1.53
CA ALA A 157 -10.86 7.82 -1.61
C ALA A 157 -10.90 6.42 -0.98
N SER A 158 -9.95 5.53 -1.30
CA SER A 158 -9.92 4.19 -0.70
C SER A 158 -9.75 4.24 0.82
N LEU A 159 -8.97 5.19 1.33
CA LEU A 159 -8.76 5.40 2.78
C LEU A 159 -10.00 5.90 3.52
N VAL A 160 -10.87 6.67 2.86
CA VAL A 160 -12.13 7.20 3.43
C VAL A 160 -13.30 6.22 3.28
N PHE A 161 -13.41 5.54 2.13
CA PHE A 161 -14.52 4.62 1.87
C PHE A 161 -14.36 3.27 2.58
N SER A 162 -13.13 2.76 2.72
CA SER A 162 -12.90 1.45 3.33
C SER A 162 -13.38 1.32 4.79
N PRO A 163 -13.23 2.32 5.68
CA PRO A 163 -13.73 2.26 7.05
C PRO A 163 -15.27 2.33 7.10
N MET A 164 -15.89 3.14 6.23
CA MET A 164 -17.34 3.24 6.12
C MET A 164 -17.95 1.90 5.67
N ALA A 165 -17.35 1.28 4.65
CA ALA A 165 -17.72 -0.05 4.20
C ALA A 165 -17.54 -1.09 5.33
N GLY A 166 -16.42 -1.02 6.07
CA GLY A 166 -16.16 -1.87 7.22
C GLY A 166 -17.25 -1.79 8.29
N PHE A 167 -17.64 -0.56 8.67
CA PHE A 167 -18.73 -0.32 9.62
C PHE A 167 -20.06 -0.89 9.15
N LEU A 168 -20.48 -0.53 7.93
CA LEU A 168 -21.79 -0.87 7.40
C LEU A 168 -21.93 -2.38 7.16
N ILE A 169 -20.95 -3.00 6.50
CA ILE A 169 -21.00 -4.43 6.19
C ILE A 169 -20.94 -5.25 7.47
N ALA A 170 -20.08 -4.90 8.43
CA ALA A 170 -20.01 -5.66 9.68
C ALA A 170 -21.29 -5.54 10.52
N ALA A 171 -21.94 -4.37 10.50
CA ALA A 171 -23.26 -4.17 11.10
C ALA A 171 -24.33 -5.05 10.42
N LEU A 172 -24.38 -5.06 9.09
CA LEU A 172 -25.33 -5.86 8.32
C LEU A 172 -25.11 -7.37 8.53
N VAL A 173 -23.86 -7.83 8.52
CA VAL A 173 -23.52 -9.23 8.80
C VAL A 173 -24.00 -9.65 10.19
N LEU A 174 -23.81 -8.80 11.21
CA LEU A 174 -24.29 -9.10 12.55
C LEU A 174 -25.82 -9.14 12.63
N ILE A 175 -26.51 -8.19 12.00
CA ILE A 175 -27.98 -8.15 11.94
C ILE A 175 -28.50 -9.41 11.24
N GLY A 176 -27.89 -9.80 10.11
CA GLY A 176 -28.22 -11.03 9.40
C GLY A 176 -28.02 -12.28 10.25
N LEU A 177 -26.91 -12.37 11.00
CA LEU A 177 -26.67 -13.50 11.92
C LEU A 177 -27.72 -13.57 13.04
N LYS A 178 -28.09 -12.41 13.61
CA LYS A 178 -29.14 -12.34 14.63
C LYS A 178 -30.52 -12.69 14.09
N TRP A 179 -30.81 -12.31 12.85
CA TRP A 179 -32.07 -12.66 12.20
C TRP A 179 -32.13 -14.16 11.90
N TRP A 180 -31.03 -14.74 11.41
CA TRP A 180 -30.97 -16.17 11.08
C TRP A 180 -30.94 -17.08 12.30
N ARG A 181 -30.20 -16.73 13.36
CA ARG A 181 -30.04 -17.56 14.57
C ARG A 181 -30.13 -16.75 15.87
N PRO A 182 -31.29 -16.15 16.19
CA PRO A 182 -31.45 -15.22 17.31
C PRO A 182 -31.11 -15.82 18.68
N LEU A 183 -31.40 -17.10 18.90
CA LEU A 183 -31.21 -17.79 20.18
C LEU A 183 -29.83 -18.46 20.32
N SER A 184 -28.93 -18.23 19.35
CA SER A 184 -27.63 -18.91 19.36
C SER A 184 -26.72 -18.40 20.48
N LYS A 185 -25.96 -19.33 21.05
CA LYS A 185 -24.89 -19.05 22.04
C LYS A 185 -23.79 -18.13 21.48
N MET A 186 -23.77 -17.89 20.17
CA MET A 186 -22.84 -16.97 19.51
C MET A 186 -23.02 -15.50 19.91
N HIS A 187 -24.23 -15.12 20.32
CA HIS A 187 -24.55 -13.74 20.70
C HIS A 187 -24.26 -13.43 22.18
N LYS A 188 -23.64 -14.37 22.90
CA LYS A 188 -23.21 -14.18 24.30
C LYS A 188 -21.79 -13.65 24.35
N THR A 189 -21.49 -12.86 25.38
CA THR A 189 -20.12 -12.50 25.74
C THR A 189 -19.43 -13.62 26.53
N PRO A 190 -18.10 -13.68 26.59
CA PRO A 190 -17.38 -14.66 27.42
C PRO A 190 -17.79 -14.62 28.89
N GLU A 191 -18.06 -13.43 29.43
CA GLU A 191 -18.49 -13.24 30.82
C GLU A 191 -19.90 -13.76 31.07
N GLN A 192 -20.84 -13.43 30.18
CA GLN A 192 -22.21 -13.97 30.23
C GLN A 192 -22.18 -15.50 30.16
N ARG A 193 -21.31 -16.05 29.31
CA ARG A 193 -21.20 -17.50 29.16
C ARG A 193 -20.57 -18.17 30.37
N ARG A 194 -19.56 -17.55 30.99
CA ARG A 194 -19.01 -18.02 32.26
C ARG A 194 -20.09 -18.05 33.36
N LYS A 195 -20.94 -17.02 33.43
CA LYS A 195 -22.01 -16.94 34.45
C LYS A 195 -23.13 -17.97 34.24
N ILE A 196 -23.48 -18.28 32.99
CA ILE A 196 -24.64 -19.13 32.65
C ILE A 196 -24.24 -20.59 32.42
N ASP A 197 -23.16 -20.83 31.69
CA ASP A 197 -22.77 -22.17 31.21
C ASP A 197 -21.55 -22.75 31.95
N ASP A 198 -20.98 -22.03 32.93
CA ASP A 198 -19.68 -22.29 33.60
C ASP A 198 -18.51 -22.56 32.63
N LYS A 199 -18.61 -22.04 31.39
CA LYS A 199 -17.63 -22.23 30.32
C LYS A 199 -17.09 -20.89 29.84
N LYS A 200 -15.76 -20.75 29.84
CA LYS A 200 -15.06 -19.51 29.42
C LYS A 200 -14.81 -19.40 27.91
N HIS A 201 -14.73 -20.53 27.20
CA HIS A 201 -14.32 -20.58 25.79
C HIS A 201 -15.50 -20.63 24.83
N PRO A 202 -15.42 -20.05 23.62
CA PRO A 202 -16.48 -20.07 22.59
C PRO A 202 -16.88 -21.50 22.18
N PRO A 203 -18.09 -21.70 21.62
CA PRO A 203 -18.48 -23.01 21.09
C PRO A 203 -17.51 -23.42 19.98
N PHE A 204 -17.31 -24.72 19.78
CA PHE A 204 -16.29 -25.23 18.86
C PHE A 204 -16.30 -24.55 17.47
N TRP A 205 -17.46 -24.52 16.81
CA TRP A 205 -17.61 -23.91 15.49
C TRP A 205 -17.32 -22.40 15.48
N ASN A 206 -17.80 -21.67 16.48
CA ASN A 206 -17.52 -20.24 16.60
C ASN A 206 -16.04 -19.98 16.87
N ARG A 207 -15.42 -20.83 17.70
CA ARG A 207 -13.98 -20.76 17.99
C ARG A 207 -13.20 -20.98 16.70
N LEU A 208 -13.58 -21.97 15.90
CA LEU A 208 -12.96 -22.26 14.62
C LEU A 208 -13.07 -21.06 13.67
N VAL A 209 -14.27 -20.49 13.52
CA VAL A 209 -14.50 -19.31 12.67
C VAL A 209 -13.70 -18.09 13.16
N LEU A 210 -13.69 -17.81 14.46
CA LEU A 210 -12.92 -16.70 15.04
C LEU A 210 -11.42 -16.85 14.78
N VAL A 211 -10.89 -18.07 14.93
CA VAL A 211 -9.47 -18.35 14.70
C VAL A 211 -9.13 -18.25 13.21
N ILE A 212 -9.88 -18.92 12.33
CA ILE A 212 -9.63 -18.88 10.89
C ILE A 212 -9.76 -17.45 10.36
N SER A 213 -10.80 -16.72 10.76
CA SER A 213 -10.99 -15.33 10.32
C SER A 213 -9.91 -14.39 10.88
N ALA A 214 -9.39 -14.59 12.10
CA ALA A 214 -8.19 -13.86 12.55
C ALA A 214 -6.98 -14.12 11.65
N MET A 215 -6.69 -15.38 11.35
CA MET A 215 -5.55 -15.72 10.50
C MET A 215 -5.73 -15.18 9.08
N ALA A 216 -6.96 -15.19 8.56
CA ALA A 216 -7.31 -14.55 7.31
C ALA A 216 -7.10 -13.03 7.36
N VAL A 217 -7.50 -12.35 8.45
CA VAL A 217 -7.21 -10.92 8.67
C VAL A 217 -5.70 -10.68 8.69
N SER A 218 -4.91 -11.45 9.45
CA SER A 218 -3.44 -11.36 9.46
C SER A 218 -2.83 -11.56 8.06
N PHE A 219 -3.35 -12.52 7.30
CA PHE A 219 -2.87 -12.78 5.95
C PHE A 219 -3.13 -11.60 5.01
N VAL A 220 -4.40 -11.16 4.93
CA VAL A 220 -4.75 -10.05 4.03
C VAL A 220 -4.09 -8.75 4.46
N HIS A 221 -3.89 -8.57 5.77
CA HIS A 221 -3.11 -7.50 6.36
C HIS A 221 -1.67 -7.52 5.83
N GLY A 222 -0.96 -8.63 5.99
CA GLY A 222 0.40 -8.80 5.46
C GLY A 222 0.47 -8.52 3.96
N SER A 223 -0.49 -9.03 3.19
CA SER A 223 -0.52 -8.79 1.74
C SER A 223 -0.88 -7.35 1.33
N ASN A 224 -1.40 -6.49 2.21
CA ASN A 224 -1.61 -5.06 1.91
C ASN A 224 -0.47 -4.21 2.48
N ASP A 225 -0.18 -4.38 3.77
CA ASP A 225 0.74 -3.53 4.51
C ASP A 225 2.20 -3.87 4.18
N GLY A 226 2.56 -5.15 4.09
CA GLY A 226 3.91 -5.52 3.65
C GLY A 226 4.22 -5.06 2.23
N GLN A 227 3.21 -4.92 1.37
CA GLN A 227 3.42 -4.33 0.04
C GLN A 227 3.75 -2.84 0.11
N LYS A 228 3.29 -2.10 1.12
CA LYS A 228 3.68 -0.69 1.32
C LYS A 228 5.17 -0.60 1.67
N GLY A 229 5.66 -1.51 2.50
CA GLY A 229 7.08 -1.68 2.79
C GLY A 229 7.91 -2.03 1.56
N ILE A 230 7.43 -2.97 0.75
CA ILE A 230 8.07 -3.31 -0.53
C ILE A 230 8.14 -2.08 -1.44
N GLY A 231 7.04 -1.33 -1.57
CA GLY A 231 6.98 -0.11 -2.38
C GLY A 231 7.96 0.96 -1.91
N LEU A 232 8.11 1.14 -0.59
CA LEU A 232 9.11 2.02 0.00
C LEU A 232 10.54 1.58 -0.32
N ILE A 233 10.87 0.29 -0.16
CA ILE A 233 12.20 -0.22 -0.52
C ILE A 233 12.45 -0.01 -2.02
N MET A 234 11.47 -0.26 -2.88
CA MET A 234 11.59 -0.03 -4.32
C MET A 234 11.81 1.45 -4.64
N LEU A 235 11.13 2.38 -3.97
CA LEU A 235 11.39 3.83 -4.11
C LEU A 235 12.83 4.18 -3.73
N VAL A 236 13.35 3.62 -2.64
CA VAL A 236 14.74 3.82 -2.21
C VAL A 236 15.72 3.25 -3.23
N LEU A 237 15.49 2.02 -3.71
CA LEU A 237 16.37 1.35 -4.66
C LEU A 237 16.38 2.03 -6.03
N ILE A 238 15.21 2.40 -6.56
CA ILE A 238 15.11 3.12 -7.83
C ILE A 238 15.66 4.54 -7.70
N GLY A 239 15.48 5.19 -6.54
CA GLY A 239 16.00 6.54 -6.31
C GLY A 239 17.52 6.60 -6.18
N ILE A 240 18.14 5.65 -5.46
CA ILE A 240 19.59 5.69 -5.16
C ILE A 240 20.40 4.94 -6.22
N VAL A 241 19.89 3.81 -6.74
CA VAL A 241 20.61 2.95 -7.71
C VAL A 241 19.69 2.61 -8.90
N PRO A 242 19.21 3.62 -9.65
CA PRO A 242 18.21 3.44 -10.71
C PRO A 242 18.62 2.40 -11.74
N ALA A 243 19.87 2.45 -12.22
CA ALA A 243 20.38 1.57 -13.28
C ALA A 243 20.25 0.05 -13.01
N GLN A 244 20.10 -0.34 -11.73
CA GLN A 244 19.96 -1.74 -11.31
C GLN A 244 18.51 -2.16 -11.01
N PHE A 245 17.60 -1.20 -10.78
CA PHE A 245 16.25 -1.48 -10.28
C PHE A 245 15.11 -0.87 -11.11
N VAL A 246 15.41 -0.08 -12.14
CA VAL A 246 14.41 0.45 -13.07
C VAL A 246 13.75 -0.63 -13.93
N LEU A 247 14.47 -1.71 -14.22
CA LEU A 247 14.01 -2.89 -14.95
C LEU A 247 14.43 -4.15 -14.20
N ASP A 248 13.62 -5.21 -14.26
CA ASP A 248 14.03 -6.50 -13.74
C ASP A 248 15.11 -7.10 -14.62
N LEU A 249 16.36 -6.94 -14.21
CA LEU A 249 17.52 -7.49 -14.91
C LEU A 249 17.53 -9.02 -14.95
N ASN A 250 16.72 -9.70 -14.11
CA ASN A 250 16.55 -11.16 -14.17
C ASN A 250 15.40 -11.59 -15.10
N SER A 251 14.82 -10.65 -15.87
CA SER A 251 13.78 -10.96 -16.85
C SER A 251 14.29 -11.99 -17.86
N THR A 252 13.50 -13.03 -18.05
CA THR A 252 13.76 -14.02 -19.10
C THR A 252 13.61 -13.39 -20.48
N THR A 253 14.31 -13.93 -21.50
CA THR A 253 14.14 -13.51 -22.90
C THR A 253 12.67 -13.50 -23.33
N TYR A 254 11.89 -14.48 -22.87
CA TYR A 254 10.45 -14.55 -23.11
C TYR A 254 9.68 -13.33 -22.56
N GLN A 255 10.01 -12.84 -21.36
CA GLN A 255 9.34 -11.66 -20.79
C GLN A 255 9.70 -10.38 -21.55
N ILE A 256 10.95 -10.27 -22.00
CA ILE A 256 11.42 -9.13 -22.81
C ILE A 256 10.73 -9.14 -24.18
N GLU A 257 10.65 -10.30 -24.85
CA GLU A 257 9.93 -10.48 -26.11
C GLU A 257 8.44 -10.19 -25.94
N ARG A 258 7.80 -10.69 -24.87
CA ARG A 258 6.39 -10.39 -24.57
C ARG A 258 6.13 -8.90 -24.38
N THR A 259 7.06 -8.17 -23.74
CA THR A 259 6.98 -6.71 -23.59
C THR A 259 7.05 -6.00 -24.94
N ARG A 260 7.94 -6.47 -25.83
CA ARG A 260 8.08 -5.96 -27.19
C ARG A 260 6.84 -6.26 -28.03
N ASP A 261 6.29 -7.47 -27.95
CA ASP A 261 5.09 -7.88 -28.66
C ASP A 261 3.86 -7.09 -28.18
N ALA A 262 3.75 -6.85 -26.87
CA ALA A 262 2.72 -5.97 -26.33
C ALA A 262 2.83 -4.54 -26.88
N THR A 263 4.05 -4.03 -27.03
CA THR A 263 4.32 -2.71 -27.66
C THR A 263 3.88 -2.70 -29.13
N LEU A 264 4.15 -3.76 -29.89
CA LEU A 264 3.71 -3.90 -31.28
C LEU A 264 2.18 -3.95 -31.39
N HIS A 265 1.52 -4.77 -30.57
CA HIS A 265 0.06 -4.87 -30.54
C HIS A 265 -0.60 -3.58 -30.07
N LEU A 266 0.05 -2.82 -29.18
CA LEU A 266 -0.42 -1.51 -28.77
C LEU A 266 -0.40 -0.50 -29.94
N SER A 267 0.65 -0.51 -30.76
CA SER A 267 0.69 0.31 -31.99
C SER A 267 -0.42 -0.06 -32.96
N GLN A 268 -0.63 -1.35 -33.20
CA GLN A 268 -1.72 -1.84 -34.04
C GLN A 268 -3.10 -1.45 -33.50
N PHE A 269 -3.28 -1.48 -32.18
CA PHE A 269 -4.50 -1.04 -31.52
C PHE A 269 -4.79 0.44 -31.80
N TYR A 270 -3.78 1.31 -31.66
CA TYR A 270 -3.91 2.74 -31.95
C TYR A 270 -4.17 3.02 -33.43
N GLN A 271 -3.50 2.31 -34.33
CA GLN A 271 -3.72 2.44 -35.78
C GLN A 271 -5.13 2.02 -36.19
N ARG A 272 -5.64 0.90 -35.66
CA ARG A 272 -7.00 0.43 -35.95
C ARG A 272 -8.07 1.40 -35.46
N ASN A 273 -7.80 2.07 -34.33
CA ASN A 273 -8.70 3.03 -33.71
C ASN A 273 -8.31 4.48 -34.03
N ALA A 274 -7.57 4.73 -35.11
CA ALA A 274 -7.06 6.06 -35.44
C ALA A 274 -8.17 7.10 -35.64
N ASP A 275 -9.33 6.70 -36.18
CA ASP A 275 -10.45 7.62 -36.41
C ASP A 275 -11.13 8.07 -35.10
N SER A 276 -11.20 7.18 -34.11
CA SER A 276 -11.85 7.45 -32.81
C SER A 276 -10.88 8.03 -31.77
N LEU A 277 -9.61 7.64 -31.84
CA LEU A 277 -8.55 8.10 -30.94
C LEU A 277 -7.75 9.26 -31.53
N GLY A 278 -7.90 9.56 -32.82
CA GLY A 278 -7.17 10.59 -33.52
C GLY A 278 -7.34 11.96 -32.88
N GLU A 279 -8.55 12.32 -32.46
CA GLU A 279 -8.77 13.57 -31.73
C GLU A 279 -8.10 13.55 -30.35
N PHE A 280 -8.15 12.43 -29.60
CA PHE A 280 -7.54 12.31 -28.28
C PHE A 280 -6.00 12.36 -28.34
N LEU A 281 -5.41 11.66 -29.31
CA LEU A 281 -3.96 11.61 -29.54
C LEU A 281 -3.44 12.91 -30.19
N ALA A 282 -4.20 13.51 -31.13
CA ALA A 282 -3.79 14.71 -31.87
C ALA A 282 -4.08 16.03 -31.13
N LEU A 283 -5.22 16.14 -30.41
CA LEU A 283 -5.53 17.35 -29.63
C LEU A 283 -4.44 17.64 -28.61
N GLY A 284 -3.66 16.63 -28.20
CA GLY A 284 -2.70 16.78 -27.13
C GLY A 284 -3.35 17.54 -25.98
N LYS A 285 -4.63 17.23 -25.69
CA LYS A 285 -5.16 17.49 -24.37
C LYS A 285 -4.34 16.58 -23.48
N SER A 286 -3.13 17.03 -23.17
CA SER A 286 -2.64 17.00 -21.82
C SER A 286 -3.84 17.44 -21.01
N VAL A 287 -4.57 16.46 -20.50
CA VAL A 287 -5.30 16.69 -19.28
C VAL A 287 -4.24 17.32 -18.38
N GLU A 288 -4.41 18.60 -18.02
CA GLU A 288 -3.50 19.30 -17.13
C GLU A 288 -3.21 18.34 -15.96
N GLY A 289 -1.96 17.90 -15.81
CA GLY A 289 -1.67 16.75 -14.95
C GLY A 289 -0.20 16.41 -14.69
N ASP A 290 0.11 16.45 -13.39
CA ASP A 290 0.80 15.46 -12.53
C ASP A 290 2.33 15.23 -12.62
N LEU A 291 3.05 15.72 -13.62
CA LEU A 291 4.52 15.59 -13.72
C LEU A 291 5.16 16.91 -14.21
N PRO A 292 6.41 17.25 -13.84
CA PRO A 292 7.11 18.42 -14.41
C PRO A 292 7.20 18.32 -15.93
N GLU A 293 7.19 19.45 -16.63
CA GLU A 293 7.03 19.55 -18.10
C GLU A 293 8.00 18.64 -18.90
N LYS A 294 9.23 18.46 -18.41
CA LYS A 294 10.26 17.58 -18.99
C LYS A 294 9.93 16.07 -18.92
N PHE A 295 9.01 15.67 -18.04
CA PHE A 295 8.70 14.27 -17.72
C PHE A 295 7.24 13.89 -18.02
N ARG A 296 6.42 14.81 -18.53
CA ARG A 296 5.05 14.50 -18.94
C ARG A 296 5.06 13.58 -20.16
N CYS A 297 4.43 12.42 -20.01
CA CYS A 297 4.11 11.55 -21.15
C CYS A 297 3.03 12.23 -21.99
N ASN A 298 3.44 12.90 -23.08
CA ASN A 298 2.50 13.54 -23.99
C ASN A 298 1.83 12.46 -24.87
N PRO A 299 0.49 12.35 -24.89
CA PRO A 299 -0.21 11.43 -25.80
C PRO A 299 0.14 11.64 -27.29
N GLN A 300 0.57 12.85 -27.69
CA GLN A 300 1.06 13.11 -29.05
C GLN A 300 2.37 12.38 -29.36
N GLN A 301 3.15 12.03 -28.33
CA GLN A 301 4.42 11.32 -28.45
C GLN A 301 4.27 9.80 -28.36
N THR A 302 3.04 9.27 -28.29
CA THR A 302 2.82 7.82 -28.14
C THR A 302 3.43 7.02 -29.28
N GLU A 303 3.16 7.37 -30.55
CA GLU A 303 3.74 6.67 -31.71
C GLU A 303 5.29 6.79 -31.79
N PRO A 304 5.89 8.00 -31.61
CA PRO A 304 7.34 8.12 -31.46
C PRO A 304 7.92 7.27 -30.33
N THR A 305 7.22 7.19 -29.19
CA THR A 305 7.64 6.42 -28.02
C THR A 305 7.62 4.91 -28.30
N ILE A 306 6.57 4.42 -28.96
CA ILE A 306 6.51 3.02 -29.43
C ILE A 306 7.69 2.73 -30.35
N SER A 307 7.93 3.60 -31.34
CA SER A 307 9.01 3.42 -32.32
C SER A 307 10.38 3.40 -31.65
N ALA A 308 10.64 4.33 -30.72
CA ALA A 308 11.89 4.38 -29.95
C ALA A 308 12.08 3.15 -29.07
N LEU A 309 11.04 2.70 -28.37
CA LEU A 309 11.09 1.51 -27.53
C LEU A 309 11.37 0.25 -28.35
N LEU A 310 10.68 0.06 -29.48
CA LEU A 310 10.89 -1.08 -30.37
C LEU A 310 12.30 -1.08 -30.98
N HIS A 311 12.84 0.10 -31.28
CA HIS A 311 14.22 0.25 -31.76
C HIS A 311 15.21 -0.15 -30.67
N THR A 312 15.05 0.37 -29.44
CA THR A 312 15.95 0.07 -28.31
C THR A 312 15.91 -1.39 -27.89
N LEU A 313 14.75 -2.05 -27.96
CA LEU A 313 14.59 -3.46 -27.62
C LEU A 313 14.91 -4.43 -28.79
N LYS A 314 15.33 -3.92 -29.95
CA LYS A 314 15.60 -4.76 -31.12
C LYS A 314 16.80 -5.68 -30.86
N GLY A 315 16.54 -6.99 -30.78
CA GLY A 315 17.57 -8.00 -30.57
C GLY A 315 18.08 -8.09 -29.13
N VAL A 316 17.41 -7.43 -28.17
CA VAL A 316 17.76 -7.51 -26.75
C VAL A 316 17.18 -8.80 -26.18
N ALA A 317 18.06 -9.73 -25.81
CA ALA A 317 17.67 -10.97 -25.13
C ALA A 317 17.83 -10.90 -23.60
N ASP A 318 18.55 -9.89 -23.11
CA ASP A 318 18.89 -9.64 -21.71
C ASP A 318 19.06 -8.14 -21.48
N TYR A 319 18.42 -7.56 -20.46
CA TYR A 319 18.56 -6.14 -20.12
C TYR A 319 19.97 -5.77 -19.64
N HIS A 320 20.80 -6.73 -19.24
CA HIS A 320 22.21 -6.48 -18.94
C HIS A 320 22.99 -5.96 -20.17
N SER A 321 22.56 -6.26 -21.40
CA SER A 321 23.19 -5.75 -22.61
C SER A 321 22.92 -4.27 -22.87
N LEU A 322 21.92 -3.67 -22.21
CA LEU A 322 21.60 -2.26 -22.30
C LEU A 322 22.51 -1.44 -21.39
N SER A 323 22.87 -0.23 -21.85
CA SER A 323 23.53 0.78 -21.02
C SER A 323 22.62 1.25 -19.88
N SER A 324 23.20 1.78 -18.79
CA SER A 324 22.45 2.33 -17.65
C SER A 324 21.38 3.35 -18.09
N ASP A 325 21.74 4.26 -18.99
CA ASP A 325 20.83 5.30 -19.49
C ASP A 325 19.70 4.70 -20.34
N SER A 326 20.03 3.74 -21.22
CA SER A 326 19.03 3.05 -22.04
C SER A 326 18.01 2.30 -21.18
N ARG A 327 18.41 1.74 -20.04
CA ARG A 327 17.47 1.07 -19.11
C ARG A 327 16.49 2.05 -18.48
N ILE A 328 16.97 3.23 -18.09
CA ILE A 328 16.13 4.31 -17.54
C ILE A 328 15.15 4.78 -18.62
N GLU A 329 15.61 4.96 -19.86
CA GLU A 329 14.74 5.36 -20.97
C GLU A 329 13.69 4.30 -21.31
N VAL A 330 14.06 3.02 -21.35
CA VAL A 330 13.12 1.91 -21.60
C VAL A 330 12.03 1.90 -20.52
N ARG A 331 12.39 2.03 -19.23
CA ARG A 331 11.38 2.15 -18.16
C ARG A 331 10.46 3.35 -18.41
N ARG A 332 11.02 4.53 -18.72
CA ARG A 332 10.23 5.74 -19.01
C ARG A 332 9.23 5.48 -20.14
N TYR A 333 9.67 4.89 -21.25
CA TYR A 333 8.79 4.59 -22.38
C TYR A 333 7.68 3.62 -21.99
N LEU A 334 7.99 2.53 -21.28
CA LEU A 334 6.99 1.56 -20.83
C LEU A 334 5.94 2.20 -19.91
N LEU A 335 6.35 3.01 -18.95
CA LEU A 335 5.44 3.72 -18.04
C LEU A 335 4.56 4.74 -18.79
N CYS A 336 5.14 5.47 -19.75
CA CYS A 336 4.38 6.40 -20.59
C CYS A 336 3.33 5.70 -21.47
N LEU A 337 3.68 4.54 -22.01
CA LEU A 337 2.75 3.75 -22.82
C LEU A 337 1.63 3.15 -21.97
N ASP A 338 1.92 2.65 -20.76
CA ASP A 338 0.88 2.20 -19.82
C ASP A 338 -0.06 3.34 -19.41
N ASP A 339 0.48 4.51 -19.06
CA ASP A 339 -0.34 5.66 -18.64
C ASP A 339 -1.27 6.13 -19.78
N THR A 340 -0.75 6.21 -21.00
CA THR A 340 -1.55 6.55 -22.19
C THR A 340 -2.64 5.49 -22.41
N ALA A 341 -2.27 4.21 -22.41
CA ALA A 341 -3.21 3.11 -22.60
C ALA A 341 -4.30 3.10 -21.52
N LYS A 342 -3.95 3.41 -20.27
CA LYS A 342 -4.88 3.51 -19.15
C LYS A 342 -5.91 4.62 -19.37
N LYS A 343 -5.47 5.79 -19.85
CA LYS A 343 -6.36 6.92 -20.16
C LYS A 343 -7.30 6.57 -21.32
N VAL A 344 -6.76 5.92 -22.36
CA VAL A 344 -7.53 5.46 -23.52
C VAL A 344 -8.61 4.47 -23.11
N GLY A 345 -8.32 3.51 -22.24
CA GLY A 345 -9.30 2.54 -21.74
C GLY A 345 -10.50 3.16 -20.99
N LYS A 346 -10.36 4.38 -20.48
CA LYS A 346 -11.44 5.13 -19.81
C LYS A 346 -12.34 5.90 -20.78
N LEU A 347 -11.97 6.02 -22.05
CA LEU A 347 -12.75 6.80 -23.01
C LEU A 347 -14.13 6.16 -23.26
N PRO A 348 -15.19 6.97 -23.37
CA PRO A 348 -16.47 6.52 -23.88
C PRO A 348 -16.35 6.23 -25.39
N GLY A 349 -16.81 5.07 -25.86
CA GLY A 349 -16.78 4.70 -27.28
C GLY A 349 -15.99 3.43 -27.60
N LEU A 350 -15.10 2.97 -26.72
CA LEU A 350 -14.40 1.69 -26.88
C LEU A 350 -15.26 0.50 -26.46
N GLU A 351 -15.24 -0.56 -27.28
CA GLU A 351 -15.92 -1.83 -26.97
C GLU A 351 -15.33 -2.49 -25.71
N ALA A 352 -16.17 -3.23 -24.97
CA ALA A 352 -15.74 -3.92 -23.75
C ALA A 352 -14.60 -4.93 -24.00
N ARG A 353 -14.59 -5.57 -25.17
CA ARG A 353 -13.54 -6.50 -25.59
C ARG A 353 -12.20 -5.78 -25.80
N GLU A 354 -12.23 -4.64 -26.48
CA GLU A 354 -11.05 -3.81 -26.71
C GLU A 354 -10.46 -3.26 -25.41
N LYS A 355 -11.30 -2.86 -24.46
CA LYS A 355 -10.84 -2.47 -23.11
C LYS A 355 -10.14 -3.62 -22.39
N ALA A 356 -10.71 -4.83 -22.47
CA ALA A 356 -10.10 -6.01 -21.85
C ALA A 356 -8.76 -6.40 -22.51
N ASP A 357 -8.65 -6.26 -23.83
CA ASP A 357 -7.39 -6.51 -24.55
C ASP A 357 -6.34 -5.44 -24.22
N LEU A 358 -6.74 -4.16 -24.12
CA LEU A 358 -5.86 -3.07 -23.69
C LEU A 358 -5.33 -3.30 -22.26
N ASP A 359 -6.18 -3.76 -21.34
CA ASP A 359 -5.75 -4.10 -19.98
C ASP A 359 -4.76 -5.28 -19.92
N LYS A 360 -4.85 -6.23 -20.86
CA LYS A 360 -3.84 -7.30 -20.99
C LYS A 360 -2.52 -6.74 -21.52
N LEU A 361 -2.57 -5.91 -22.57
CA LEU A 361 -1.38 -5.27 -23.14
C LEU A 361 -0.65 -4.41 -22.08
N ARG A 362 -1.41 -3.66 -21.29
CA ARG A 362 -0.89 -2.87 -20.17
C ARG A 362 -0.11 -3.71 -19.16
N LYS A 363 -0.67 -4.86 -18.74
CA LYS A 363 0.04 -5.79 -17.84
C LYS A 363 1.32 -6.34 -18.47
N ASP A 364 1.29 -6.63 -19.77
CA ASP A 364 2.46 -7.15 -20.47
C ASP A 364 3.56 -6.09 -20.63
N LEU A 365 3.19 -4.82 -20.81
CA LEU A 365 4.13 -3.68 -20.82
C LEU A 365 4.80 -3.46 -19.46
N THR A 366 4.04 -3.59 -18.37
CA THR A 366 4.56 -3.28 -17.04
C THR A 366 5.28 -4.45 -16.38
N THR A 367 5.13 -5.69 -16.87
CA THR A 367 5.68 -6.91 -16.26
C THR A 367 7.16 -6.82 -15.87
N THR A 368 8.00 -6.18 -16.67
CA THR A 368 9.45 -6.06 -16.42
C THR A 368 9.84 -4.79 -15.63
N THR A 369 8.87 -3.90 -15.38
CA THR A 369 9.06 -2.63 -14.65
C THR A 369 8.39 -2.64 -13.27
N GLU A 370 7.37 -3.48 -13.11
CA GLU A 370 6.55 -3.67 -11.91
C GLU A 370 6.92 -4.97 -11.19
N TYR A 371 8.12 -5.02 -10.60
CA TYR A 371 8.65 -6.18 -9.89
C TYR A 371 9.24 -5.81 -8.53
N ALA A 372 9.42 -6.79 -7.66
CA ALA A 372 10.20 -6.62 -6.45
C ALA A 372 11.17 -7.80 -6.33
N PRO A 373 12.48 -7.55 -6.11
CA PRO A 373 13.43 -8.63 -5.89
C PRO A 373 12.97 -9.51 -4.71
N PHE A 374 13.18 -10.83 -4.82
CA PHE A 374 12.73 -11.76 -3.78
C PHE A 374 13.29 -11.44 -2.38
N TRP A 375 14.53 -10.97 -2.30
CA TRP A 375 15.14 -10.57 -1.03
C TRP A 375 14.42 -9.38 -0.38
N VAL A 376 13.87 -8.45 -1.17
CA VAL A 376 13.07 -7.31 -0.67
C VAL A 376 11.79 -7.84 -0.04
N ILE A 377 11.08 -8.71 -0.76
CA ILE A 377 9.85 -9.35 -0.28
C ILE A 377 10.13 -10.11 1.02
N LEU A 378 11.20 -10.90 1.06
CA LEU A 378 11.58 -11.68 2.24
C LEU A 378 11.98 -10.80 3.43
N ALA A 379 12.75 -9.72 3.20
CA ALA A 379 13.17 -8.81 4.27
C ALA A 379 11.97 -8.09 4.90
N VAL A 380 11.04 -7.60 4.08
CA VAL A 380 9.80 -6.97 4.57
C VAL A 380 8.90 -7.99 5.26
N ALA A 381 8.76 -9.20 4.71
CA ALA A 381 7.99 -10.27 5.34
C ALA A 381 8.52 -10.60 6.74
N LEU A 382 9.84 -10.70 6.90
CA LEU A 382 10.49 -10.93 8.18
C LEU A 382 10.31 -9.75 9.13
N ALA A 383 10.52 -8.51 8.66
CA ALA A 383 10.35 -7.31 9.48
C ALA A 383 8.91 -7.19 10.01
N LEU A 384 7.90 -7.32 9.13
CA LEU A 384 6.49 -7.25 9.51
C LEU A 384 6.07 -8.42 10.41
N GLY A 385 6.49 -9.64 10.06
CA GLY A 385 6.17 -10.86 10.80
C GLY A 385 6.76 -10.85 12.22
N LEU A 386 8.03 -10.49 12.37
CA LEU A 386 8.70 -10.35 13.67
C LEU A 386 8.17 -9.15 14.46
N GLY A 387 7.94 -8.02 13.78
CA GLY A 387 7.29 -6.83 14.36
C GLY A 387 5.96 -7.20 15.00
N THR A 388 5.13 -7.98 14.29
CA THR A 388 3.84 -8.46 14.80
C THR A 388 3.96 -9.20 16.13
N MET A 389 5.07 -9.91 16.36
CA MET A 389 5.29 -10.72 17.57
C MET A 389 5.75 -9.90 18.79
N VAL A 390 6.15 -8.65 18.60
CA VAL A 390 6.66 -7.74 19.63
C VAL A 390 5.64 -6.61 19.89
N GLY A 391 5.73 -5.87 21.00
CA GLY A 391 5.03 -4.59 21.19
C GLY A 391 3.48 -4.59 21.25
N TRP A 392 2.82 -5.72 21.03
CA TRP A 392 1.37 -5.83 20.79
C TRP A 392 0.46 -5.43 21.94
N LYS A 393 0.94 -5.55 23.19
CA LYS A 393 0.10 -5.41 24.39
C LYS A 393 -0.62 -4.06 24.47
N ARG A 394 0.05 -2.96 24.11
CA ARG A 394 -0.50 -1.60 24.29
C ARG A 394 -1.73 -1.35 23.41
N VAL A 395 -1.64 -1.67 22.11
CA VAL A 395 -2.72 -1.40 21.15
C VAL A 395 -3.85 -2.42 21.28
N VAL A 396 -3.54 -3.70 21.54
CA VAL A 396 -4.56 -4.75 21.77
C VAL A 396 -5.50 -4.37 22.92
N LEU A 397 -4.96 -3.84 24.01
CA LEU A 397 -5.75 -3.38 25.15
C LEU A 397 -6.74 -2.26 24.75
N THR A 398 -6.31 -1.30 23.94
CA THR A 398 -7.19 -0.22 23.47
C THR A 398 -8.31 -0.74 22.56
N ILE A 399 -8.00 -1.57 21.56
CA ILE A 399 -9.02 -2.05 20.60
C ILE A 399 -10.04 -2.97 21.27
N GLY A 400 -9.60 -3.84 22.18
CA GLY A 400 -10.47 -4.85 22.75
C GLY A 400 -11.26 -4.43 23.99
N GLU A 401 -10.73 -3.51 24.81
CA GLU A 401 -11.42 -3.05 26.04
C GLU A 401 -12.01 -1.65 25.93
N LYS A 402 -11.42 -0.76 25.11
CA LYS A 402 -11.75 0.67 25.14
C LYS A 402 -12.70 1.15 24.04
N ILE A 403 -13.06 0.32 23.06
CA ILE A 403 -13.98 0.73 21.97
C ILE A 403 -15.46 0.55 22.39
N GLY A 404 -15.83 -0.58 22.99
CA GLY A 404 -17.20 -0.88 23.41
C GLY A 404 -17.46 -0.60 24.89
N LYS A 405 -18.70 -0.24 25.25
CA LYS A 405 -19.11 -0.12 26.67
C LYS A 405 -19.36 -1.48 27.34
N GLN A 406 -19.64 -2.51 26.54
CA GLN A 406 -19.85 -3.88 26.98
C GLN A 406 -18.84 -4.80 26.29
N GLY A 407 -18.52 -5.94 26.93
CA GLY A 407 -17.65 -6.95 26.33
C GLY A 407 -18.17 -7.44 24.98
N MET A 408 -17.25 -7.75 24.06
CA MET A 408 -17.58 -8.20 22.71
C MET A 408 -18.17 -9.62 22.70
N THR A 409 -19.27 -9.81 21.98
CA THR A 409 -19.86 -11.15 21.74
C THR A 409 -19.09 -11.91 20.66
N TYR A 410 -19.21 -13.25 20.64
CA TYR A 410 -18.56 -14.06 19.60
C TYR A 410 -19.03 -13.67 18.19
N SER A 411 -20.33 -13.41 18.00
CA SER A 411 -20.88 -12.96 16.71
C SER A 411 -20.36 -11.60 16.27
N GLN A 412 -20.12 -10.67 17.18
CA GLN A 412 -19.53 -9.37 16.84
C GLN A 412 -18.08 -9.55 16.36
N GLY A 413 -17.29 -10.36 17.08
CA GLY A 413 -15.92 -10.69 16.68
C GLY A 413 -15.87 -11.33 15.29
N MET A 414 -16.69 -12.37 15.05
CA MET A 414 -16.77 -13.04 13.75
C MET A 414 -17.18 -12.08 12.63
N SER A 415 -18.21 -11.26 12.86
CA SER A 415 -18.72 -10.32 11.86
C SER A 415 -17.68 -9.27 11.48
N ALA A 416 -16.98 -8.71 12.47
CA ALA A 416 -15.92 -7.73 12.25
C ALA A 416 -14.72 -8.34 11.50
N GLN A 417 -14.26 -9.54 11.89
CA GLN A 417 -13.11 -10.19 11.26
C GLN A 417 -13.40 -10.64 9.82
N ILE A 418 -14.55 -11.28 9.58
CA ILE A 418 -14.93 -11.72 8.23
C ILE A 418 -15.04 -10.50 7.30
N THR A 419 -15.73 -9.45 7.75
CA THR A 419 -15.85 -8.21 6.98
C THR A 419 -14.48 -7.59 6.67
N THR A 420 -13.61 -7.54 7.67
CA THR A 420 -12.25 -6.98 7.53
C THR A 420 -11.42 -7.81 6.55
N ALA A 421 -11.43 -9.13 6.69
CA ALA A 421 -10.71 -10.05 5.80
C ALA A 421 -11.19 -9.90 4.35
N SER A 422 -12.50 -9.85 4.14
CA SER A 422 -13.09 -9.69 2.80
C SER A 422 -12.80 -8.34 2.17
N LEU A 423 -12.92 -7.23 2.92
CA LEU A 423 -12.69 -5.89 2.39
C LEU A 423 -11.21 -5.64 2.06
N ILE A 424 -10.29 -6.03 2.94
CA ILE A 424 -8.85 -5.89 2.67
C ILE A 424 -8.45 -6.84 1.54
N GLY A 425 -8.96 -8.08 1.54
CA GLY A 425 -8.71 -9.03 0.44
C GLY A 425 -9.19 -8.48 -0.91
N MET A 426 -10.36 -7.83 -0.95
CA MET A 426 -10.85 -7.17 -2.16
C MET A 426 -9.97 -5.98 -2.58
N ALA A 427 -9.52 -5.17 -1.62
CA ALA A 427 -8.59 -4.08 -1.89
C ALA A 427 -7.28 -4.59 -2.48
N ASN A 428 -6.77 -5.75 -2.02
CA ASN A 428 -5.55 -6.37 -2.56
C ASN A 428 -5.73 -6.80 -4.02
N ILE A 429 -6.87 -7.40 -4.37
CA ILE A 429 -7.20 -7.78 -5.76
C ILE A 429 -7.17 -6.55 -6.68
N PHE A 430 -7.69 -5.42 -6.20
CA PHE A 430 -7.67 -4.16 -6.94
C PHE A 430 -6.39 -3.33 -6.76
N SER A 431 -5.38 -3.87 -6.06
CA SER A 431 -4.11 -3.16 -5.79
C SER A 431 -4.29 -1.81 -5.10
N LEU A 432 -5.31 -1.69 -4.24
CA LEU A 432 -5.63 -0.47 -3.52
C LEU A 432 -4.95 -0.48 -2.14
N PRO A 433 -4.08 0.50 -1.83
CA PRO A 433 -3.61 0.70 -0.47
C PRO A 433 -4.80 1.15 0.39
N VAL A 434 -5.03 0.46 1.51
CA VAL A 434 -6.13 0.76 2.44
C VAL A 434 -5.63 0.81 3.87
N SER A 435 -6.39 1.47 4.75
CA SER A 435 -6.10 1.49 6.18
C SER A 435 -6.74 0.28 6.86
N THR A 436 -5.97 -0.79 7.05
CA THR A 436 -6.43 -2.02 7.70
C THR A 436 -6.95 -1.75 9.13
N THR A 437 -6.25 -0.89 9.88
CA THR A 437 -6.62 -0.42 11.22
C THR A 437 -7.98 0.29 11.24
N HIS A 438 -8.25 1.14 10.25
CA HIS A 438 -9.53 1.84 10.17
C HIS A 438 -10.66 0.90 9.76
N VAL A 439 -10.43 -0.01 8.81
CA VAL A 439 -11.42 -1.01 8.36
C VAL A 439 -11.88 -1.87 9.54
N LEU A 440 -10.94 -2.43 10.31
CA LEU A 440 -11.29 -3.24 11.46
C LEU A 440 -11.92 -2.43 12.58
N SER A 441 -11.31 -1.31 12.99
CA SER A 441 -11.83 -0.49 14.09
C SER A 441 -13.26 -0.04 13.80
N SER A 442 -13.54 0.33 12.56
CA SER A 442 -14.88 0.68 12.09
C SER A 442 -15.81 -0.52 12.01
N GLY A 443 -15.33 -1.69 11.59
CA GLY A 443 -16.08 -2.94 11.63
C GLY A 443 -16.49 -3.33 13.06
N VAL A 444 -15.58 -3.24 14.03
CA VAL A 444 -15.88 -3.45 15.45
C VAL A 444 -16.91 -2.43 15.92
N ALA A 445 -16.72 -1.14 15.62
CA ALA A 445 -17.68 -0.10 15.98
C ALA A 445 -19.08 -0.34 15.37
N GLY A 446 -19.14 -0.77 14.11
CA GLY A 446 -20.38 -1.11 13.40
C GLY A 446 -21.13 -2.26 14.07
N THR A 447 -20.41 -3.31 14.46
CA THR A 447 -21.00 -4.43 15.21
C THR A 447 -21.47 -4.01 16.61
N MET A 448 -20.80 -3.05 17.26
CA MET A 448 -21.21 -2.51 18.57
C MET A 448 -22.50 -1.70 18.47
N VAL A 449 -22.63 -0.87 17.43
CA VAL A 449 -23.84 -0.08 17.14
C VAL A 449 -25.01 -1.01 16.80
N ALA A 450 -24.79 -1.97 15.89
CA ALA A 450 -25.82 -2.94 15.50
C ALA A 450 -26.28 -3.82 16.68
N ASN A 451 -25.37 -4.15 17.62
CA ASN A 451 -25.73 -4.91 18.81
C ASN A 451 -26.43 -4.07 19.90
N LYS A 452 -26.48 -2.74 19.76
CA LYS A 452 -26.90 -1.79 20.81
C LYS A 452 -26.08 -1.90 22.10
N SER A 453 -24.81 -2.30 22.00
CA SER A 453 -23.89 -2.43 23.14
C SER A 453 -23.29 -1.11 23.61
N GLY A 454 -23.41 -0.06 22.80
CA GLY A 454 -22.87 1.27 23.08
C GLY A 454 -21.37 1.41 22.81
N LEU A 455 -20.97 2.61 22.38
CA LEU A 455 -19.58 2.99 22.11
C LEU A 455 -19.02 3.87 23.23
N GLN A 456 -17.73 3.77 23.52
CA GLN A 456 -17.06 4.69 24.44
C GLN A 456 -16.76 6.01 23.72
N GLY A 457 -17.59 7.02 23.94
CA GLY A 457 -17.51 8.30 23.20
C GLY A 457 -16.16 9.00 23.30
N GLY A 458 -15.50 8.96 24.47
CA GLY A 458 -14.16 9.54 24.66
C GLY A 458 -13.11 8.85 23.78
N THR A 459 -13.05 7.52 23.82
CA THR A 459 -12.12 6.73 22.99
C THR A 459 -12.39 6.92 21.51
N VAL A 460 -13.66 6.87 21.08
CA VAL A 460 -14.03 7.09 19.67
C VAL A 460 -13.62 8.48 19.19
N LYS A 461 -13.83 9.52 20.01
CA LYS A 461 -13.40 10.90 19.68
C LYS A 461 -11.89 10.98 19.51
N THR A 462 -11.11 10.37 20.41
CA THR A 462 -9.64 10.34 20.31
C THR A 462 -9.17 9.62 19.04
N ILE A 463 -9.79 8.47 18.72
CA ILE A 463 -9.47 7.70 17.51
C ILE A 463 -9.77 8.51 16.25
N LEU A 464 -10.97 9.08 16.13
CA LEU A 464 -11.37 9.89 14.97
C LEU A 464 -10.48 11.14 14.81
N LEU A 465 -10.15 11.80 15.92
CA LEU A 465 -9.25 12.94 15.90
C LEU A 465 -7.86 12.53 15.40
N ALA A 466 -7.32 11.41 15.88
CA ALA A 466 -6.04 10.89 15.41
C ALA A 466 -6.08 10.55 13.91
N TRP A 467 -7.18 9.98 13.41
CA TRP A 467 -7.32 9.63 12.00
C TRP A 467 -7.30 10.87 11.10
N VAL A 468 -8.02 11.93 11.49
CA VAL A 468 -8.05 13.19 10.75
C VAL A 468 -6.72 13.94 10.85
N LEU A 469 -6.06 13.93 12.02
CA LEU A 469 -4.81 14.65 12.24
C LEU A 469 -3.58 13.95 11.67
N THR A 470 -3.62 12.63 11.44
CA THR A 470 -2.45 11.88 10.99
C THR A 470 -1.90 12.42 9.68
N LEU A 471 -2.75 12.58 8.66
CA LEU A 471 -2.34 13.05 7.34
C LEU A 471 -1.73 14.47 7.36
N PRO A 472 -2.40 15.51 7.90
CA PRO A 472 -1.81 16.86 7.93
C PRO A 472 -0.56 16.94 8.82
N ALA A 473 -0.51 16.19 9.92
CA ALA A 473 0.66 16.19 10.79
C ALA A 473 1.87 15.56 10.11
N THR A 474 1.70 14.47 9.37
CA THR A 474 2.82 13.80 8.69
C THR A 474 3.26 14.56 7.44
N VAL A 475 2.32 15.21 6.74
CA VAL A 475 2.65 16.18 5.67
C VAL A 475 3.53 17.30 6.22
N ALA A 476 3.11 17.95 7.31
CA ALA A 476 3.87 19.05 7.89
C ALA A 476 5.24 18.60 8.43
N LEU A 477 5.28 17.44 9.07
CA LEU A 477 6.52 16.89 9.64
C LEU A 477 7.52 16.52 8.54
N SER A 478 7.10 15.80 7.49
CA SER A 478 8.02 15.39 6.42
C SER A 478 8.47 16.57 5.57
N ALA A 479 7.57 17.53 5.28
CA ALA A 479 7.90 18.77 4.59
C ALA A 479 8.93 19.60 5.39
N GLY A 480 8.72 19.75 6.70
CA GLY A 480 9.62 20.49 7.58
C GLY A 480 11.00 19.84 7.72
N LEU A 481 11.04 18.51 7.88
CA LEU A 481 12.30 17.75 7.91
C LEU A 481 13.06 17.89 6.59
N PHE A 482 12.36 17.79 5.46
CA PHE A 482 13.00 17.91 4.16
C PHE A 482 13.54 19.31 3.90
N TRP A 483 12.77 20.34 4.26
CA TRP A 483 13.20 21.73 4.12
C TRP A 483 14.45 22.04 4.96
N LEU A 484 14.49 21.56 6.21
CA LEU A 484 15.68 21.69 7.07
C LEU A 484 16.88 20.96 6.49
N ALA A 485 16.70 19.72 6.02
CA ALA A 485 17.76 18.92 5.43
C ALA A 485 18.32 19.58 4.15
N SER A 486 17.45 20.08 3.27
CA SER A 486 17.83 20.79 2.06
C SER A 486 18.60 22.08 2.35
N LYS A 487 18.23 22.84 3.38
CA LYS A 487 19.02 24.01 3.83
C LYS A 487 20.40 23.62 4.35
N ALA A 488 20.51 22.50 5.08
CA ALA A 488 21.77 22.03 5.63
C ALA A 488 22.74 21.53 4.53
N LEU A 489 22.21 21.02 3.42
CA LEU A 489 22.98 20.53 2.28
C LEU A 489 23.50 21.64 1.34
N GLY A 490 23.07 22.89 1.55
CA GLY A 490 23.37 24.02 0.67
C GLY A 490 22.50 23.97 -0.58
N SER A 491 21.56 24.91 -0.67
CA SER A 491 20.70 25.12 -1.85
C SER A 491 21.50 25.48 -3.10
#